data_AF-A0A6B3FAS1-F1
#
_entry.id   AF-A0A6B3FAS1-F1
#
_cell.length_a   1.000
_cell.length_b   1.000
_cell.length_c   1.000
_cell.angle_alpha   90.00
_cell.angle_beta   90.00
_cell.angle_gamma   90.00
#
_symmetry.space_group_name_H-M   'P 1'
#
loop_
_entity.id
_entity.type
_entity.pdbx_description
1 polymer ?
#
loop_
_entity_poly.entity_id
_entity_poly.type
_entity_poly.pdbx_seq_one_letter_code
_entity_poly.pdbx_strand_id
1 'polypeptide(L)' 'REEVVLDHWEGYRGSAPCRVGNGAKDQLQLDIFGELIDSVYLFNKYGKGISYEAWTDLCTLLDWLLDHWDQPDESIW' A
#
# COMPACT_ATOMS: atom_id res chain seq x y z
N ARG A 1 1.18 8.39 -8.80
CA ARG A 1 1.10 9.00 -10.15
C ARG A 1 -0.24 9.73 -10.23
N GLU A 2 -0.32 10.89 -10.86
CA GLU A 2 -1.61 11.59 -10.99
C GLU A 2 -2.58 10.80 -11.89
N GLU A 3 -3.87 10.90 -11.59
CA GLU A 3 -4.91 10.31 -12.43
C GLU A 3 -5.19 11.23 -13.61
N VAL A 4 -5.19 10.68 -14.82
CA VAL A 4 -5.51 11.43 -16.05
C VAL A 4 -6.54 10.69 -16.88
N VAL A 5 -7.42 11.45 -17.52
CA VAL A 5 -8.41 10.93 -18.47
C VAL A 5 -7.77 10.72 -19.83
N LEU A 6 -8.08 9.59 -20.47
CA LEU A 6 -7.67 9.25 -21.83
C LEU A 6 -8.87 9.32 -22.77
N ASP A 7 -9.17 10.52 -23.28
CA ASP A 7 -10.34 10.76 -24.15
C ASP A 7 -10.34 9.94 -25.45
N HIS A 8 -9.18 9.45 -25.85
CA HIS A 8 -8.98 8.64 -27.06
C HIS A 8 -9.19 7.13 -26.84
N TRP A 9 -9.52 6.70 -25.61
CA TRP A 9 -9.74 5.30 -25.26
C TRP A 9 -11.20 5.04 -24.89
N GLU A 10 -11.76 3.95 -25.42
CA GLU A 10 -13.03 3.40 -24.97
C GLU A 10 -12.76 2.27 -23.97
N GLY A 11 -13.45 2.31 -22.82
CA GLY A 11 -13.29 1.29 -21.78
C GLY A 11 -14.01 0.01 -22.14
N TYR A 12 -13.75 -1.05 -21.37
CA TYR A 12 -14.41 -2.33 -21.56
C TYR A 12 -15.94 -2.18 -21.59
N ARG A 13 -16.59 -2.73 -22.62
CA ARG A 13 -18.03 -2.61 -22.89
C ARG A 13 -18.55 -1.17 -23.00
N GLY A 14 -17.77 -0.26 -23.57
CA GLY A 14 -18.16 1.13 -23.76
C GLY A 14 -18.13 1.97 -22.48
N SER A 15 -17.41 1.51 -21.45
CA SER A 15 -17.24 2.29 -20.21
C SER A 15 -16.44 3.56 -20.48
N ALA A 16 -16.88 4.69 -19.96
CA ALA A 16 -16.20 5.98 -20.09
C ALA A 16 -16.43 6.84 -18.82
N PRO A 17 -15.49 7.72 -18.44
CA PRO A 17 -14.19 7.95 -19.10
C PRO A 17 -13.14 6.88 -18.75
N CYS A 18 -12.23 6.58 -19.69
CA CYS A 18 -11.02 5.82 -19.38
C CYS A 18 -10.04 6.69 -18.60
N ARG A 19 -9.52 6.16 -17.49
CA ARG A 19 -8.55 6.83 -16.63
C ARG A 19 -7.29 5.98 -16.47
N VAL A 20 -6.13 6.61 -16.35
CA VAL A 20 -4.87 5.94 -15.98
C VAL A 20 -4.29 6.59 -14.73
N GLY A 21 -3.79 5.75 -13.82
CA GLY A 21 -3.51 6.13 -12.45
C GLY A 21 -4.73 5.89 -11.54
N ASN A 22 -4.55 6.10 -10.24
CA ASN A 22 -5.59 5.92 -9.24
C ASN A 22 -5.61 7.04 -8.19
N GLY A 23 -4.81 8.10 -8.36
CA GLY A 23 -4.75 9.22 -7.43
C GLY A 23 -4.22 8.90 -6.02
N ALA A 24 -3.81 7.65 -5.74
CA ALA A 24 -3.55 7.19 -4.37
C ALA A 24 -2.25 7.70 -3.73
N LYS A 25 -1.51 8.60 -4.39
CA LYS A 25 -0.18 9.05 -3.92
C LYS A 25 -0.25 9.79 -2.57
N ASP A 26 -1.37 10.49 -2.32
CA ASP A 26 -1.58 11.31 -1.12
C ASP A 26 -2.56 10.63 -0.15
N GLN A 27 -2.98 9.40 -0.45
CA GLN A 27 -3.91 8.63 0.38
C GLN A 27 -3.12 7.92 1.47
N LEU A 28 -3.62 8.01 2.70
CA LEU A 28 -3.21 7.10 3.75
C LEU A 28 -3.89 5.75 3.49
N GLN A 29 -3.09 4.69 3.44
CA GLN A 29 -3.58 3.32 3.35
C GLN A 29 -2.92 2.52 4.48
N LEU A 30 -3.71 2.07 5.46
CA LEU A 30 -3.20 1.33 6.61
C LEU A 30 -3.05 -0.18 6.33
N ASP A 31 -3.75 -0.71 5.32
CA ASP A 31 -3.62 -2.12 4.89
C ASP A 31 -2.21 -2.50 4.40
N ILE A 32 -1.44 -1.55 3.85
CA ILE A 32 -0.06 -1.76 3.42
C ILE A 32 0.85 -2.28 4.53
N PHE A 33 0.57 -1.93 5.79
CA PHE A 33 1.35 -2.41 6.93
C PHE A 33 1.13 -3.90 7.17
N GLY A 34 -0.09 -4.40 6.96
CA GLY A 34 -0.38 -5.83 7.02
C GLY A 34 0.39 -6.60 5.94
N GLU A 35 0.38 -6.08 4.71
CA GLU A 35 1.07 -6.68 3.55
C GLU A 35 2.59 -6.66 3.72
N LEU A 36 3.13 -5.58 4.29
CA LEU A 36 4.55 -5.47 4.64
C LEU A 36 4.95 -6.53 5.67
N ILE A 37 4.18 -6.67 6.76
CA ILE A 37 4.48 -7.64 7.82
C ILE A 37 4.37 -9.07 7.31
N ASP A 38 3.38 -9.39 6.47
CA ASP A 38 3.27 -10.69 5.82
C ASP A 38 4.47 -10.98 4.91
N SER A 39 4.91 -9.98 4.13
CA SER A 39 6.10 -10.09 3.29
C SER A 39 7.38 -10.36 4.11
N VAL A 40 7.56 -9.64 5.23
CA VAL A 40 8.68 -9.86 6.16
C VAL A 40 8.61 -11.27 6.77
N TYR A 41 7.43 -11.70 7.21
CA TYR A 41 7.23 -13.04 7.76
C TYR A 41 7.63 -14.13 6.75
N LEU A 42 7.14 -14.03 5.51
CA LEU A 42 7.46 -14.98 4.45
C LEU A 42 8.95 -15.00 4.12
N PHE A 43 9.59 -13.83 4.07
CA PHE A 43 11.03 -13.74 3.83
C PHE A 43 11.86 -14.29 5.00
N ASN A 44 11.44 -14.11 6.25
CA ASN A 44 12.06 -14.75 7.40
C ASN A 44 11.87 -16.27 7.41
N LYS A 45 10.69 -16.75 7.00
CA LYS A 45 10.35 -18.17 7.04
C LYS A 45 11.02 -18.98 5.93
N TYR A 46 11.13 -18.41 4.74
CA TYR A 46 11.56 -19.14 3.54
C TYR A 46 12.83 -18.57 2.88
N GLY A 47 13.23 -17.36 3.24
CA GLY A 47 14.40 -16.67 2.72
C GLY A 47 15.58 -16.68 3.70
N LYS A 48 16.45 -15.67 3.57
CA LYS A 48 17.60 -15.46 4.46
C LYS A 48 17.22 -14.77 5.76
N GLY A 49 16.00 -14.24 5.83
CA GLY A 49 15.55 -13.34 6.87
C GLY A 49 16.15 -11.95 6.80
N ILE A 50 15.52 -11.02 7.50
CA ILE A 50 15.96 -9.63 7.59
C ILE A 50 17.09 -9.47 8.62
N SER A 51 17.88 -8.41 8.47
CA SER A 51 18.90 -8.06 9.46
C SER A 51 18.28 -7.52 10.76
N TYR A 52 19.06 -7.47 11.83
CA TYR A 52 18.66 -6.83 13.08
C TYR A 52 18.33 -5.33 12.91
N GLU A 53 19.08 -4.64 12.05
CA GLU A 53 18.83 -3.23 11.72
C GLU A 53 17.46 -3.07 11.07
N ALA A 54 17.16 -3.87 10.03
CA ALA A 54 15.85 -3.86 9.38
C ALA A 54 14.70 -4.26 10.32
N TRP A 55 14.96 -5.16 11.28
CA TRP A 55 13.99 -5.48 12.33
C TRP A 55 13.71 -4.28 13.24
N THR A 56 14.75 -3.52 13.61
CA THR A 56 14.61 -2.31 14.45
C THR A 56 13.84 -1.21 13.71
N ASP A 57 14.10 -1.04 12.41
CA ASP A 57 13.33 -0.13 11.54
C ASP A 57 11.86 -0.55 11.48
N LEU A 58 11.58 -1.86 11.36
CA LEU A 58 10.22 -2.39 11.38
C LEU A 58 9.50 -2.14 12.70
N CYS A 59 10.17 -2.30 13.84
CA CYS A 59 9.60 -1.96 15.14
C CYS A 59 9.23 -0.48 15.24
N THR A 60 10.11 0.42 14.78
CA THR A 60 9.83 1.86 14.76
C THR A 60 8.61 2.20 13.92
N LEU A 61 8.46 1.52 12.78
CA LEU A 61 7.32 1.66 11.89
C LEU A 61 6.02 1.12 12.53
N LEU A 62 6.10 0.02 13.27
CA LEU A 62 4.98 -0.53 14.04
C LEU A 62 4.57 0.37 15.21
N ASP A 63 5.51 1.05 15.88
CA ASP A 63 5.20 2.01 16.93
C ASP A 63 4.33 3.15 16.38
N TRP A 64 4.69 3.70 15.21
CA TRP A 64 3.84 4.69 14.55
C TRP A 64 2.45 4.13 14.22
N LEU A 65 2.38 2.91 13.68
CA LEU A 65 1.08 2.29 13.37
C LEU A 65 0.21 2.12 14.62
N LEU A 66 0.79 1.69 15.75
CA LEU A 66 0.06 1.53 17.01
C LEU A 66 -0.54 2.85 17.54
N ASP A 67 0.11 3.97 17.24
CA ASP A 67 -0.39 5.30 17.61
C ASP A 67 -1.47 5.84 16.66
N HIS A 68 -1.63 5.24 15.47
CA HIS A 68 -2.43 5.82 14.37
C HIS A 68 -3.42 4.83 13.73
N TRP A 69 -3.50 3.58 14.17
CA TRP A 69 -4.28 2.53 13.50
C TRP A 69 -5.80 2.79 13.47
N ASP A 70 -6.31 3.62 14.37
CA ASP A 70 -7.73 3.90 14.53
C ASP A 70 -8.20 5.17 13.79
N GLN A 71 -7.31 5.78 13.00
CA GLN A 71 -7.64 6.96 12.22
C GLN A 71 -8.32 6.59 10.88
N PRO A 72 -9.15 7.48 10.31
CA PRO A 72 -9.72 7.27 8.99
C PRO A 72 -8.64 7.12 7.93
N ASP A 73 -8.77 6.11 7.08
CA ASP A 73 -7.86 5.87 5.97
C ASP A 73 -8.63 5.45 4.69
N GLU A 74 -7.91 5.27 3.59
CA GLU A 74 -8.44 5.02 2.24
C GLU A 74 -8.08 3.61 1.75
N SER A 75 -7.68 2.71 2.65
CA SER A 75 -7.56 1.30 2.35
C SER A 75 -8.90 0.70 1.95
N ILE A 76 -8.84 -0.45 1.29
CA ILE A 76 -10.06 -1.14 0.83
C ILE A 76 -10.80 -1.88 1.95
N TRP A 77 -10.24 -1.91 3.17
CA TRP A 77 -10.67 -2.71 4.31
C TRP A 77 -11.07 -1.87 5.52
#